data_AF-A0A969E328-F1
#
_entry.id   AF-A0A969E328-F1
#
_cell.length_a   1.000
_cell.length_b   1.000
_cell.length_c   1.000
_cell.angle_alpha   90.00
_cell.angle_beta   90.00
_cell.angle_gamma   90.00
#
_symmetry.space_group_name_H-M   'P 1'
#
loop_
_entity.id
_entity.type
_entity.pdbx_description
1 polymer ?
#
loop_
_entity_poly.entity_id
_entity_poly.type
_entity_poly.pdbx_seq_one_letter_code
_entity_poly.pdbx_strand_id
1 'polypeptide(L)'
;MSPTEKGLFIIYENIKDKIQKLKLVLGEENKHDEYFNTLPKNEISLLIQSQNPNLVLYNSLLPFLVSLIEYLLSNTFEIMLKYDVLAYDELSKENLKIPIEDVMKISNGELTLTQIITKNYNFQNLEVSNKVYKKHLKIDLFKTISIKKKVNKKVIFLKDELSSIISRRHLMIHEFAFDYDYNKEKFMFSLNVVELFLEVFISEIEKYSTTA
;
A
#
# COMPACT_ATOMS: atom_id res chain seq x y z
N MET A 1 -18.76 8.76 -15.89
CA MET A 1 -17.64 8.82 -14.93
C MET A 1 -17.46 10.23 -14.42
N SER A 2 -17.72 10.45 -13.14
CA SER A 2 -17.45 11.69 -12.41
C SER A 2 -15.93 11.98 -12.34
N PRO A 3 -15.51 13.21 -12.00
CA PRO A 3 -14.10 13.53 -11.79
C PRO A 3 -13.42 12.63 -10.75
N THR A 4 -14.13 12.30 -9.66
CA THR A 4 -13.67 11.37 -8.61
C THR A 4 -13.44 9.97 -9.18
N GLU A 5 -14.43 9.40 -9.89
CA GLU A 5 -14.34 8.07 -10.49
C GLU A 5 -13.17 7.98 -11.49
N LYS A 6 -12.98 9.01 -12.33
CA LYS A 6 -11.83 9.06 -13.26
C LYS A 6 -10.50 9.06 -12.51
N GLY A 7 -10.42 9.83 -11.43
CA GLY A 7 -9.21 9.91 -10.60
C GLY A 7 -8.88 8.57 -9.93
N LEU A 8 -9.87 7.91 -9.34
CA LEU A 8 -9.72 6.58 -8.73
C LEU A 8 -9.31 5.53 -9.77
N PHE A 9 -9.92 5.56 -10.96
CA PHE A 9 -9.58 4.65 -12.06
C PHE A 9 -8.11 4.80 -12.50
N ILE A 10 -7.61 6.04 -12.61
CA ILE A 10 -6.21 6.29 -12.97
C ILE A 10 -5.25 5.72 -11.91
N ILE A 11 -5.56 5.89 -10.61
CA ILE A 11 -4.77 5.29 -9.53
C ILE A 11 -4.78 3.76 -9.66
N TYR A 12 -5.95 3.18 -9.84
CA TYR A 12 -6.14 1.74 -9.95
C TYR A 12 -5.29 1.14 -11.07
N GLU A 13 -5.43 1.66 -12.30
CA GLU A 13 -4.67 1.18 -13.46
C GLU A 13 -3.16 1.37 -13.27
N ASN A 14 -2.74 2.50 -12.70
CA ASN A 14 -1.32 2.79 -12.46
C ASN A 14 -0.66 1.83 -11.46
N ILE A 15 -1.38 1.43 -10.41
CA ILE A 15 -0.89 0.44 -9.44
C ILE A 15 -0.92 -0.96 -10.06
N LYS A 16 -2.03 -1.31 -10.71
CA LYS A 16 -2.23 -2.62 -11.34
C LYS A 16 -1.15 -2.93 -12.38
N ASP A 17 -0.82 -1.97 -13.24
CA ASP A 17 0.28 -2.08 -14.21
C ASP A 17 1.62 -2.41 -13.53
N LYS A 18 1.96 -1.74 -12.43
CA LYS A 18 3.20 -2.00 -11.68
C LYS A 18 3.22 -3.38 -11.04
N ILE A 19 2.10 -3.80 -10.45
CA ILE A 19 1.94 -5.15 -9.91
C ILE A 19 2.11 -6.19 -11.01
N GLN A 20 1.47 -6.00 -12.17
CA GLN A 20 1.56 -6.92 -13.31
C GLN A 20 2.99 -7.03 -13.84
N LYS A 21 3.68 -5.91 -14.05
CA LYS A 21 5.09 -5.90 -14.49
C LYS A 21 5.98 -6.64 -13.51
N LEU A 22 5.79 -6.43 -12.21
CA LEU A 22 6.55 -7.12 -11.18
C LEU A 22 6.25 -8.63 -11.18
N LYS A 23 4.98 -9.03 -11.34
CA LYS A 23 4.59 -10.44 -11.49
C LYS A 23 5.21 -11.10 -12.72
N LEU A 24 5.35 -10.37 -13.84
CA LEU A 24 5.99 -10.88 -15.05
C LEU A 24 7.48 -11.13 -14.79
N VAL A 25 8.21 -10.13 -14.28
CA VAL A 25 9.65 -10.23 -13.99
C VAL A 25 9.94 -11.33 -12.96
N LEU A 26 9.14 -11.41 -11.90
CA LEU A 26 9.31 -12.44 -10.89
C LEU A 26 8.70 -13.78 -11.32
N GLY A 27 7.81 -13.82 -12.30
CA GLY A 27 7.17 -15.05 -12.78
C GLY A 27 8.13 -15.95 -13.55
N GLU A 28 9.20 -15.40 -14.11
CA GLU A 28 10.24 -16.16 -14.78
C GLU A 28 10.98 -17.10 -13.80
N GLU A 29 11.40 -18.26 -14.31
CA GLU A 29 12.17 -19.23 -13.54
C GLU A 29 13.55 -18.67 -13.22
N ASN A 30 13.81 -18.44 -11.92
CA ASN A 30 15.11 -18.03 -11.45
C ASN A 30 15.93 -19.29 -11.10
N LYS A 31 16.95 -19.59 -11.91
CA LYS A 31 17.83 -20.76 -11.73
C LYS A 31 18.46 -20.85 -10.34
N HIS A 32 18.67 -19.71 -9.67
CA HIS A 32 19.18 -19.71 -8.31
C HIS A 32 18.13 -20.26 -7.32
N ASP A 33 16.86 -19.85 -7.43
CA ASP A 33 15.81 -20.38 -6.57
C ASP A 33 15.57 -21.87 -6.79
N GLU A 34 15.66 -22.34 -8.04
CA GLU A 34 15.50 -23.75 -8.38
C GLU A 34 16.53 -24.64 -7.65
N TYR A 35 17.80 -24.20 -7.60
CA TYR A 35 18.84 -24.89 -6.84
C TYR A 35 18.51 -24.95 -5.33
N PHE A 36 18.16 -23.83 -4.70
CA PHE A 36 17.88 -23.81 -3.27
C PHE A 36 16.58 -24.54 -2.89
N ASN A 37 15.59 -24.57 -3.78
CA ASN A 37 14.30 -25.23 -3.56
C ASN A 37 14.37 -26.76 -3.71
N THR A 38 15.37 -27.30 -4.42
CA THR A 38 15.57 -28.75 -4.60
C THR A 38 16.40 -29.39 -3.49
N LEU A 39 16.99 -28.58 -2.60
CA LEU A 39 17.70 -29.10 -1.44
C LEU A 39 16.75 -29.86 -0.50
N PRO A 40 17.24 -30.92 0.18
CA PRO A 40 16.47 -31.60 1.22
C PRO A 40 16.05 -30.63 2.33
N LYS A 41 15.17 -31.06 3.26
CA LYS A 41 14.74 -30.23 4.41
C LYS A 41 15.36 -30.72 5.72
N ASN A 42 16.69 -30.79 5.77
CA ASN A 42 17.47 -31.04 6.98
C ASN A 42 18.12 -29.73 7.50
N GLU A 43 18.73 -29.77 8.69
CA GLU A 43 19.33 -28.58 9.31
C GLU A 43 20.42 -27.93 8.46
N ILE A 44 21.23 -28.73 7.76
CA ILE A 44 22.31 -28.25 6.89
C ILE A 44 21.73 -27.52 5.67
N SER A 45 20.69 -28.06 5.06
CA SER A 45 20.02 -27.41 3.93
C SER A 45 19.31 -26.12 4.30
N LEU A 46 18.77 -26.00 5.53
CA LEU A 46 18.20 -24.74 6.00
C LEU A 46 19.28 -23.66 6.12
N LEU A 47 20.48 -24.03 6.62
CA LEU A 47 21.62 -23.12 6.66
C LEU A 47 22.03 -22.68 5.24
N ILE A 48 22.06 -23.61 4.28
CA ILE A 48 22.38 -23.30 2.87
C ILE A 48 21.29 -22.40 2.25
N GLN A 49 20.00 -22.65 2.52
CA GLN A 49 18.90 -21.82 2.04
C GLN A 49 18.97 -20.39 2.57
N SER A 50 19.42 -20.18 3.81
CA SER A 50 19.63 -18.85 4.37
C SER A 50 20.70 -18.03 3.63
N GLN A 51 21.58 -18.69 2.86
CA GLN A 51 22.59 -18.07 2.01
C GLN A 51 22.07 -17.76 0.60
N ASN A 52 20.79 -18.03 0.29
CA ASN A 52 20.22 -17.72 -1.02
C ASN A 52 20.22 -16.18 -1.24
N PRO A 53 20.99 -15.66 -2.21
CA PRO A 53 21.08 -14.22 -2.46
C PRO A 53 19.73 -13.62 -2.90
N ASN A 54 18.82 -14.41 -3.47
CA ASN A 54 17.49 -13.93 -3.84
C ASN A 54 16.64 -13.52 -2.63
N LEU A 55 16.95 -14.00 -1.42
CA LEU A 55 16.30 -13.51 -0.20
C LEU A 55 16.53 -12.02 -0.01
N VAL A 56 17.71 -11.50 -0.38
CA VAL A 56 18.00 -10.07 -0.37
C VAL A 56 17.08 -9.34 -1.33
N LEU A 57 16.88 -9.88 -2.54
CA LEU A 57 15.98 -9.29 -3.53
C LEU A 57 14.55 -9.17 -2.98
N TYR A 58 13.98 -10.24 -2.42
CA TYR A 58 12.60 -10.22 -1.91
C TYR A 58 12.42 -9.28 -0.72
N ASN A 59 13.38 -9.28 0.22
CA ASN A 59 13.38 -8.33 1.32
C ASN A 59 13.48 -6.88 0.78
N SER A 60 14.34 -6.63 -0.22
CA SER A 60 14.51 -5.31 -0.83
C SER A 60 13.28 -4.77 -1.56
N LEU A 61 12.33 -5.65 -1.90
CA LEU A 61 11.06 -5.29 -2.53
C LEU A 61 9.94 -5.00 -1.52
N LEU A 62 10.14 -5.23 -0.21
CA LEU A 62 9.17 -4.86 0.83
C LEU A 62 8.85 -3.35 0.84
N PRO A 63 9.83 -2.43 0.75
CA PRO A 63 9.56 -1.00 0.65
C PRO A 63 8.64 -0.66 -0.51
N PHE A 64 8.80 -1.32 -1.66
CA PHE A 64 7.94 -1.13 -2.82
C PHE A 64 6.47 -1.50 -2.51
N LEU A 65 6.22 -2.64 -1.84
CA LEU A 65 4.87 -3.02 -1.43
C LEU A 65 4.23 -1.98 -0.50
N VAL A 66 4.99 -1.48 0.47
CA VAL A 66 4.51 -0.44 1.40
C VAL A 66 4.24 0.88 0.67
N SER A 67 5.08 1.26 -0.29
CA SER A 67 4.85 2.44 -1.13
C SER A 67 3.59 2.31 -1.99
N LEU A 68 3.24 1.11 -2.47
CA LEU A 68 1.96 0.92 -3.18
C LEU A 68 0.74 1.14 -2.26
N ILE A 69 0.80 0.62 -1.03
CA ILE A 69 -0.25 0.84 -0.03
C ILE A 69 -0.40 2.34 0.30
N GLU A 70 0.72 3.00 0.58
CA GLU A 70 0.77 4.42 0.89
C GLU A 70 0.27 5.26 -0.28
N TYR A 71 0.72 4.97 -1.49
CA TYR A 71 0.31 5.67 -2.70
C TYR A 71 -1.20 5.55 -2.91
N LEU A 72 -1.75 4.34 -2.77
CA LEU A 72 -3.19 4.13 -2.89
C LEU A 72 -3.97 4.96 -1.87
N LEU A 73 -3.62 4.84 -0.59
CA LEU A 73 -4.33 5.57 0.48
C LEU A 73 -4.17 7.09 0.34
N SER A 74 -2.95 7.60 0.17
CA SER A 74 -2.72 9.05 0.06
C SER A 74 -3.43 9.66 -1.15
N ASN A 75 -3.32 9.06 -2.33
CA ASN A 75 -3.90 9.63 -3.55
C ASN A 75 -5.43 9.48 -3.57
N THR A 76 -5.97 8.36 -3.09
CA THR A 76 -7.44 8.24 -2.95
C THR A 76 -7.96 9.27 -1.95
N PHE A 77 -7.28 9.47 -0.82
CA PHE A 77 -7.66 10.49 0.15
C PHE A 77 -7.66 11.89 -0.49
N GLU A 78 -6.59 12.27 -1.18
CA GLU A 78 -6.47 13.56 -1.86
C GLU A 78 -7.59 13.80 -2.88
N ILE A 79 -7.91 12.79 -3.70
CA ILE A 79 -8.96 12.88 -4.72
C ILE A 79 -10.33 13.03 -4.07
N MET A 80 -10.64 12.22 -3.07
CA MET A 80 -11.93 12.30 -2.37
C MET A 80 -12.08 13.68 -1.71
N LEU A 81 -11.04 14.16 -1.05
CA LEU A 81 -11.01 15.46 -0.37
C LEU A 81 -11.19 16.64 -1.32
N LYS A 82 -10.70 16.51 -2.56
CA LYS A 82 -10.80 17.55 -3.59
C LYS A 82 -12.22 17.69 -4.15
N TYR A 83 -12.99 16.59 -4.20
CA TYR A 83 -14.29 16.56 -4.87
C TYR A 83 -15.48 16.40 -3.92
N ASP A 84 -15.25 16.04 -2.66
CA ASP A 84 -16.26 16.05 -1.60
C ASP A 84 -16.33 17.43 -0.93
N VAL A 85 -17.43 18.14 -1.18
CA VAL A 85 -17.67 19.50 -0.66
C VAL A 85 -17.73 19.52 0.86
N LEU A 86 -18.32 18.50 1.50
CA LEU A 86 -18.44 18.43 2.95
C LEU A 86 -17.09 18.19 3.61
N ALA A 87 -16.27 17.32 3.01
CA ALA A 87 -14.91 17.07 3.47
C ALA A 87 -14.03 18.32 3.32
N TYR A 88 -14.17 19.04 2.19
CA TYR A 88 -13.44 20.28 1.95
C TYR A 88 -13.81 21.39 2.95
N ASP A 89 -15.11 21.52 3.28
CA ASP A 89 -15.57 22.46 4.29
C ASP A 89 -15.08 22.09 5.71
N GLU A 90 -14.99 20.81 6.04
CA GLU A 90 -14.43 20.35 7.32
C GLU A 90 -12.93 20.68 7.43
N LEU A 91 -12.18 20.58 6.34
CA LEU A 91 -10.78 21.02 6.29
C LEU A 91 -10.61 22.52 6.54
N SER A 92 -11.48 23.36 5.98
CA SER A 92 -11.37 24.82 6.13
C SER A 92 -11.41 25.29 7.59
N LYS A 93 -11.93 24.44 8.48
CA LYS A 93 -12.05 24.69 9.93
C LYS A 93 -10.83 24.23 10.72
N GLU A 94 -9.84 23.58 10.09
CA GLU A 94 -8.63 23.16 10.77
C GLU A 94 -7.62 24.31 10.92
N ASN A 95 -7.05 24.43 12.12
CA ASN A 95 -5.90 25.31 12.37
C ASN A 95 -4.59 24.65 11.93
N LEU A 96 -4.42 24.48 10.62
CA LEU A 96 -3.20 23.94 10.04
C LEU A 96 -2.11 25.02 9.94
N LYS A 97 -0.92 24.69 10.44
CA LYS A 97 0.28 25.51 10.22
C LYS A 97 0.82 25.17 8.83
N ILE A 98 0.63 26.07 7.88
CA ILE A 98 1.15 25.92 6.51
C ILE A 98 2.43 26.77 6.38
N PRO A 99 3.58 26.19 6.02
CA PRO A 99 4.80 26.94 5.72
C PRO A 99 4.59 27.95 4.59
N ILE A 100 5.26 29.11 4.66
CA ILE A 100 5.16 30.15 3.61
C ILE A 100 5.59 29.60 2.24
N GLU A 101 6.59 28.71 2.20
CA GLU A 101 7.02 28.05 0.96
C GLU A 101 5.88 27.29 0.27
N ASP A 102 5.03 26.60 1.04
CA ASP A 102 3.89 25.87 0.50
C ASP A 102 2.79 26.83 0.02
N VAL A 103 2.61 27.97 0.69
CA VAL A 103 1.71 29.05 0.22
C VAL A 103 2.17 29.60 -1.13
N MET A 104 3.48 29.81 -1.31
CA MET A 104 4.05 30.26 -2.57
C MET A 104 3.83 29.24 -3.69
N LYS A 105 4.03 27.95 -3.41
CA LYS A 105 3.76 26.86 -4.36
C LYS A 105 2.28 26.79 -4.77
N ILE A 106 1.36 27.03 -3.83
CA ILE A 106 -0.07 27.15 -4.15
C ILE A 106 -0.32 28.35 -5.08
N SER A 107 0.25 29.51 -4.75
CA SER A 107 0.06 30.73 -5.55
C SER A 107 0.58 30.59 -6.99
N ASN A 108 1.62 29.79 -7.20
CA ASN A 108 2.17 29.48 -8.52
C ASN A 108 1.40 28.38 -9.27
N GLY A 109 0.41 27.74 -8.64
CA GLY A 109 -0.31 26.60 -9.21
C GLY A 109 0.50 25.29 -9.22
N GLU A 110 1.60 25.20 -8.48
CA GLU A 110 2.47 24.02 -8.40
C GLU A 110 1.91 22.94 -7.44
N LEU A 111 1.23 23.37 -6.38
CA LEU A 111 0.59 22.49 -5.40
C LEU A 111 -0.85 22.91 -5.13
N THR A 112 -1.69 21.93 -4.81
CA THR A 112 -3.03 22.19 -4.26
C THR A 112 -2.99 22.16 -2.73
N LEU A 113 -3.98 22.80 -2.10
CA LEU A 113 -4.18 22.72 -0.66
C LEU A 113 -4.36 21.25 -0.20
N THR A 114 -5.10 20.45 -0.97
CA THR A 114 -5.32 19.03 -0.68
C THR A 114 -4.02 18.22 -0.69
N GLN A 115 -3.08 18.55 -1.57
CA GLN A 115 -1.75 17.92 -1.61
C GLN A 115 -0.93 18.23 -0.37
N ILE A 116 -0.91 19.49 0.07
CA ILE A 116 -0.18 19.90 1.29
C ILE A 116 -0.75 19.21 2.52
N ILE A 117 -2.08 19.16 2.63
CA ILE A 117 -2.77 18.48 3.74
C ILE A 117 -2.44 16.98 3.74
N THR A 118 -2.54 16.32 2.58
CA THR A 118 -2.28 14.89 2.45
C THR A 118 -0.84 14.54 2.85
N LYS A 119 0.14 15.38 2.49
CA LYS A 119 1.56 15.20 2.85
C LYS A 119 1.84 15.25 4.36
N ASN A 120 0.96 15.86 5.16
CA ASN A 120 1.12 15.92 6.61
C ASN A 120 0.74 14.62 7.33
N TYR A 121 0.19 13.64 6.61
CA TYR A 121 -0.23 12.36 7.18
C TYR A 121 0.67 11.21 6.72
N ASN A 122 1.06 10.36 7.66
CA ASN A 122 1.81 9.15 7.36
C ASN A 122 0.85 8.01 7.00
N PHE A 123 0.59 7.80 5.71
CA PHE A 123 -0.32 6.78 5.23
C PHE A 123 0.25 5.34 5.29
N GLN A 124 1.53 5.17 5.64
CA GLN A 124 2.09 3.86 5.95
C GLN A 124 1.64 3.35 7.32
N ASN A 125 1.16 4.23 8.20
CA ASN A 125 0.58 3.85 9.49
C ASN A 125 -0.94 3.69 9.31
N LEU A 126 -1.44 2.46 9.37
CA LEU A 126 -2.85 2.16 9.10
C LEU A 126 -3.79 2.76 10.14
N GLU A 127 -3.37 2.92 11.39
CA GLU A 127 -4.12 3.59 12.45
C GLU A 127 -4.29 5.09 12.16
N VAL A 128 -3.20 5.76 11.74
CA VAL A 128 -3.22 7.15 11.30
C VAL A 128 -4.12 7.30 10.08
N SER A 129 -3.93 6.46 9.06
CA SER A 129 -4.78 6.43 7.87
C SER A 129 -6.26 6.30 8.25
N ASN A 130 -6.62 5.35 9.11
CA ASN A 130 -8.00 5.15 9.52
C ASN A 130 -8.58 6.37 10.26
N LYS A 131 -7.79 6.98 11.14
CA LYS A 131 -8.21 8.19 11.87
C LYS A 131 -8.48 9.36 10.91
N VAL A 132 -7.60 9.58 9.94
CA VAL A 132 -7.69 10.68 8.97
C VAL A 132 -8.89 10.48 8.04
N TYR A 133 -9.09 9.27 7.51
CA TYR A 133 -10.26 8.94 6.69
C TYR A 133 -11.58 9.08 7.45
N LYS A 134 -11.66 8.60 8.69
CA LYS A 134 -12.86 8.76 9.53
C LYS A 134 -13.18 10.22 9.80
N LYS A 135 -12.15 11.01 10.09
CA LYS A 135 -12.30 12.43 10.40
C LYS A 135 -12.85 13.18 9.20
N HIS A 136 -12.16 13.11 8.06
CA HIS A 136 -12.40 14.00 6.93
C HIS A 136 -13.40 13.46 5.92
N LEU A 137 -13.44 12.14 5.72
CA LEU A 137 -14.28 11.52 4.68
C LEU A 137 -15.43 10.68 5.28
N LYS A 138 -15.52 10.58 6.61
CA LYS A 138 -16.46 9.70 7.33
C LYS A 138 -16.38 8.22 6.90
N ILE A 139 -15.22 7.80 6.40
CA ILE A 139 -14.95 6.42 5.95
C ILE A 139 -14.16 5.67 7.03
N ASP A 140 -14.66 4.50 7.45
CA ASP A 140 -13.96 3.59 8.34
C ASP A 140 -13.09 2.61 7.55
N LEU A 141 -11.81 2.96 7.34
CA LEU A 141 -10.86 2.09 6.63
C LEU A 141 -10.79 0.69 7.24
N PHE A 142 -10.77 0.60 8.57
CA PHE A 142 -10.68 -0.70 9.24
C PHE A 142 -11.90 -1.55 8.99
N LYS A 143 -13.10 -0.96 8.95
CA LYS A 143 -14.30 -1.69 8.54
C LYS A 143 -14.19 -2.22 7.11
N THR A 144 -13.60 -1.43 6.21
CA THR A 144 -13.35 -1.81 4.80
C THR A 144 -12.39 -3.00 4.68
N ILE A 145 -11.31 -3.02 5.46
CA ILE A 145 -10.23 -4.04 5.31
C ILE A 145 -10.24 -5.15 6.37
N SER A 146 -11.08 -5.09 7.40
CA SER A 146 -11.22 -6.16 8.41
C SER A 146 -12.12 -7.28 7.92
N ILE A 147 -11.83 -7.78 6.72
CA ILE A 147 -12.59 -8.81 6.02
C ILE A 147 -11.75 -10.07 5.84
N LYS A 148 -12.43 -11.22 5.86
CA LYS A 148 -11.82 -12.50 5.48
C LYS A 148 -11.87 -12.67 3.98
N LYS A 149 -10.73 -12.94 3.35
CA LYS A 149 -10.64 -13.24 1.92
C LYS A 149 -9.67 -14.39 1.68
N LYS A 150 -9.88 -15.10 0.58
CA LYS A 150 -8.97 -16.15 0.15
C LYS A 150 -7.90 -15.53 -0.75
N VAL A 151 -6.64 -15.70 -0.39
CA VAL A 151 -5.48 -15.36 -1.22
C VAL A 151 -4.71 -16.64 -1.49
N ASN A 152 -4.51 -16.96 -2.76
CA ASN A 152 -4.01 -18.25 -3.21
C ASN A 152 -4.84 -19.41 -2.62
N LYS A 153 -4.28 -20.17 -1.66
CA LYS A 153 -4.94 -21.30 -0.98
C LYS A 153 -5.28 -21.04 0.49
N LYS A 154 -5.01 -19.83 1.01
CA LYS A 154 -5.17 -19.48 2.44
C LYS A 154 -6.30 -18.48 2.62
N VAL A 155 -7.08 -18.64 3.69
CA VAL A 155 -8.03 -17.62 4.15
C VAL A 155 -7.30 -16.73 5.13
N ILE A 156 -7.29 -15.44 4.86
CA ILE A 156 -6.61 -14.42 5.67
C ILE A 156 -7.57 -13.33 6.09
N PHE A 157 -7.17 -12.58 7.12
CA PHE A 157 -7.72 -11.26 7.39
C PHE A 157 -6.86 -10.22 6.67
N LEU A 158 -7.47 -9.45 5.78
CA LEU A 158 -6.73 -8.52 4.92
C LEU A 158 -5.97 -7.46 5.72
N LYS A 159 -6.60 -6.89 6.76
CA LYS A 159 -5.95 -5.95 7.69
C LYS A 159 -4.66 -6.50 8.30
N ASP A 160 -4.70 -7.75 8.76
CA ASP A 160 -3.59 -8.35 9.51
C ASP A 160 -2.38 -8.58 8.59
N GLU A 161 -2.62 -9.03 7.37
CA GLU A 161 -1.56 -9.22 6.38
C GLU A 161 -0.96 -7.88 5.91
N LEU A 162 -1.77 -6.85 5.68
CA LEU A 162 -1.27 -5.51 5.37
C LEU A 162 -0.40 -4.95 6.51
N SER A 163 -0.85 -5.12 7.76
CA SER A 163 -0.09 -4.71 8.95
C SER A 163 1.24 -5.48 9.06
N SER A 164 1.23 -6.77 8.72
CA SER A 164 2.43 -7.61 8.68
C SER A 164 3.44 -7.13 7.63
N ILE A 165 2.98 -6.77 6.43
CA ILE A 165 3.85 -6.22 5.36
C ILE A 165 4.53 -4.92 5.82
N ILE A 166 3.75 -3.99 6.39
CA ILE A 166 4.27 -2.71 6.90
C ILE A 166 5.28 -2.95 8.05
N SER A 167 4.97 -3.86 8.96
CA SER A 167 5.85 -4.19 10.09
C SER A 167 7.16 -4.82 9.64
N ARG A 168 7.14 -5.74 8.66
CA ARG A 168 8.35 -6.32 8.07
C ARG A 168 9.25 -5.26 7.44
N ARG A 169 8.67 -4.32 6.71
CA ARG A 169 9.41 -3.17 6.14
C ARG A 169 10.02 -2.30 7.24
N HIS A 170 9.33 -2.09 8.37
CA HIS A 170 9.88 -1.34 9.49
C HIS A 170 11.15 -2.00 10.05
N LEU A 171 11.10 -3.31 10.33
CA LEU A 171 12.27 -4.08 10.78
C LEU A 171 13.42 -4.01 9.78
N MET A 172 13.14 -4.17 8.48
CA MET A 172 14.15 -4.08 7.44
C MET A 172 14.83 -2.70 7.40
N ILE A 173 14.06 -1.61 7.50
CA ILE A 173 14.61 -0.25 7.35
C ILE A 173 15.31 0.25 8.61
N HIS A 174 14.78 -0.07 9.80
CA HIS A 174 15.31 0.48 11.05
C HIS A 174 16.32 -0.44 11.74
N GLU A 175 16.21 -1.75 11.54
CA GLU A 175 17.09 -2.74 12.19
C GLU A 175 18.01 -3.43 11.18
N PHE A 176 17.89 -3.11 9.89
CA PHE A 176 18.59 -3.81 8.79
C PHE A 176 18.39 -5.33 8.85
N ALA A 177 17.25 -5.76 9.39
CA ALA A 177 16.92 -7.15 9.63
C ALA A 177 16.30 -7.76 8.36
N PHE A 178 16.93 -8.80 7.83
CA PHE A 178 16.35 -9.60 6.76
C PHE A 178 15.65 -10.82 7.33
N ASP A 179 14.44 -11.08 6.83
CA ASP A 179 13.73 -12.33 7.07
C ASP A 179 14.29 -13.36 6.06
N TYR A 180 15.14 -14.27 6.56
CA TYR A 180 15.75 -15.33 5.76
C TYR A 180 14.76 -16.40 5.31
N ASP A 181 13.53 -16.40 5.84
CA ASP A 181 12.46 -17.24 5.33
C ASP A 181 11.56 -16.49 4.33
N TYR A 182 11.83 -15.20 4.04
CA TYR A 182 11.04 -14.39 3.12
C TYR A 182 11.45 -14.61 1.66
N ASN A 183 11.06 -15.77 1.15
CA ASN A 183 11.34 -16.22 -0.21
C ASN A 183 10.33 -15.69 -1.25
N LYS A 184 10.54 -16.09 -2.51
CA LYS A 184 9.68 -15.76 -3.66
C LYS A 184 8.20 -16.01 -3.39
N GLU A 185 7.85 -17.16 -2.81
CA GLU A 185 6.45 -17.52 -2.55
C GLU A 185 5.82 -16.55 -1.54
N LYS A 186 6.53 -16.23 -0.45
CA LYS A 186 6.05 -15.27 0.56
C LYS A 186 5.95 -13.85 0.00
N PHE A 187 6.89 -13.45 -0.85
CA PHE A 187 6.80 -12.17 -1.55
C PHE A 187 5.59 -12.12 -2.49
N MET A 188 5.41 -13.13 -3.35
CA MET A 188 4.28 -13.21 -4.28
C MET A 188 2.94 -13.26 -3.53
N PHE A 189 2.89 -13.94 -2.38
CA PHE A 189 1.74 -13.90 -1.49
C PHE A 189 1.46 -12.46 -1.02
N SER A 190 2.47 -11.75 -0.53
CA SER A 190 2.32 -10.35 -0.07
C SER A 190 1.91 -9.41 -1.20
N LEU A 191 2.44 -9.61 -2.41
CA LEU A 191 2.03 -8.88 -3.61
C LEU A 191 0.55 -9.12 -3.95
N ASN A 192 0.08 -10.37 -3.87
CA ASN A 192 -1.34 -10.70 -4.07
C ASN A 192 -2.24 -10.14 -2.97
N VAL A 193 -1.74 -10.01 -1.73
CA VAL A 193 -2.45 -9.30 -0.65
C VAL A 193 -2.63 -7.82 -0.99
N VAL A 194 -1.58 -7.15 -1.48
CA VAL A 194 -1.65 -5.73 -1.88
C VAL A 194 -2.57 -5.54 -3.08
N GLU A 195 -2.56 -6.45 -4.05
CA GLU A 195 -3.49 -6.43 -5.19
C GLU A 195 -4.94 -6.61 -4.74
N LEU A 196 -5.21 -7.58 -3.85
CA LEU A 196 -6.54 -7.75 -3.27
C LEU A 196 -6.98 -6.50 -2.48
N PHE A 197 -6.07 -5.89 -1.75
CA PHE A 197 -6.35 -4.64 -1.06
C PHE A 197 -6.76 -3.54 -2.04
N LEU A 198 -6.04 -3.39 -3.15
CA LEU A 198 -6.41 -2.44 -4.21
C LEU A 198 -7.85 -2.66 -4.69
N GLU A 199 -8.21 -3.90 -5.02
CA GLU A 199 -9.54 -4.24 -5.53
C GLU A 199 -10.64 -3.97 -4.51
N VAL A 200 -10.46 -4.45 -3.29
CA VAL A 200 -11.43 -4.27 -2.19
C VAL A 200 -11.59 -2.79 -1.86
N PHE A 201 -10.47 -2.07 -1.75
CA PHE A 201 -10.48 -0.69 -1.33
C PHE A 201 -11.15 0.21 -2.36
N ILE A 202 -10.76 0.11 -3.64
CA ILE A 202 -11.38 0.92 -4.71
C ILE A 202 -12.87 0.61 -4.82
N SER A 203 -13.26 -0.67 -4.82
CA SER A 203 -14.68 -1.06 -4.91
C SER A 203 -15.52 -0.49 -3.76
N GLU A 204 -14.95 -0.42 -2.54
CA GLU A 204 -15.66 0.16 -1.40
C GLU A 204 -15.71 1.69 -1.48
N ILE A 205 -14.64 2.36 -1.89
CA ILE A 205 -14.61 3.82 -2.06
C ILE A 205 -15.58 4.28 -3.15
N GLU A 206 -15.70 3.54 -4.25
CA GLU A 206 -16.65 3.87 -5.33
C GLU A 206 -18.10 3.90 -4.85
N LYS A 207 -18.47 3.05 -3.89
CA LYS A 207 -19.82 3.06 -3.28
C LYS A 207 -20.09 4.35 -2.50
N TYR A 208 -19.07 4.92 -1.85
CA TYR A 208 -19.21 6.22 -1.18
C TYR A 208 -19.29 7.37 -2.19
N SER A 209 -18.57 7.28 -3.31
CA SER A 209 -18.60 8.32 -4.35
C SER A 209 -19.89 8.38 -5.17
N THR A 210 -20.71 7.31 -5.14
CA THR A 210 -22.01 7.23 -5.83
C THR A 210 -23.20 7.57 -4.92
N THR A 211 -22.96 7.72 -3.62
CA THR A 211 -24.00 8.04 -2.61
C THR A 211 -23.91 9.47 -2.05
N ALA A 212 -22.89 10.23 -2.46
CA ALA A 212 -22.74 11.67 -2.19
C ALA A 212 -23.24 12.50 -3.39
#